data_AF-A0A4Q3C8C2-F1
#
_entry.id   AF-A0A4Q3C8C2-F1
#
_cell.length_a   1.000
_cell.length_b   1.000
_cell.length_c   1.000
_cell.angle_alpha   90.00
_cell.angle_beta   90.00
_cell.angle_gamma   90.00
#
_symmetry.space_group_name_H-M   'P 1'
#
loop_
_entity.id
_entity.type
_entity.pdbx_description
1 polymer ?
#
loop_
_entity_poly.entity_id
_entity_poly.type
_entity_poly.pdbx_seq_one_letter_code
_entity_poly.pdbx_strand_id
1 'polypeptide(L)'
;MTQRQPSLYIPHGGGPCFFMPDPNGTWTGMEAFLRSLPAQLPERPRAILIVSGHWETDGFRFTATPRPPLIFDYSGFPPHTYELEWPAPGE
;
A
#
# COMPACT_ATOMS: atom_id res chain seq x y z
N MET A 1 10.83 -26.92 -1.22
CA MET A 1 9.99 -26.48 -2.35
C MET A 1 9.38 -25.15 -1.96
N THR A 2 9.44 -24.14 -2.83
CA THR A 2 8.86 -22.81 -2.56
C THR A 2 7.33 -22.95 -2.47
N GLN A 3 6.72 -22.42 -1.42
CA GLN A 3 5.26 -22.50 -1.26
C GLN A 3 4.60 -21.43 -2.15
N ARG A 4 3.51 -21.81 -2.84
CA ARG A 4 2.75 -20.85 -3.66
C ARG A 4 2.09 -19.83 -2.74
N GLN A 5 2.44 -18.56 -2.92
CA GLN A 5 1.85 -17.43 -2.19
C GLN A 5 0.43 -17.13 -2.72
N PRO A 6 -0.48 -16.62 -1.87
CA PRO A 6 -1.83 -16.22 -2.30
C PRO A 6 -1.81 -14.93 -3.12
N SER A 7 -2.89 -14.70 -3.87
CA SER A 7 -3.21 -13.38 -4.43
C SER A 7 -4.27 -12.73 -3.57
N LEU A 8 -4.06 -11.48 -3.18
CA LEU A 8 -4.95 -10.74 -2.30
C LEU A 8 -5.53 -9.54 -3.05
N TYR A 9 -6.83 -9.29 -2.87
CA TYR A 9 -7.46 -8.05 -3.29
C TYR A 9 -7.56 -7.14 -2.07
N ILE A 10 -6.74 -6.09 -2.03
CA ILE A 10 -6.57 -5.24 -0.86
C ILE A 10 -7.22 -3.88 -1.12
N PRO A 11 -8.17 -3.43 -0.28
CA PRO A 11 -8.68 -2.07 -0.36
C PRO A 11 -7.56 -1.07 0.00
N HIS A 12 -7.27 -0.13 -0.90
CA HIS A 12 -6.23 0.89 -0.67
C HIS A 12 -6.78 2.20 -0.05
N GLY A 13 -8.10 2.29 0.17
CA GLY A 13 -8.77 3.46 0.75
C GLY A 13 -8.78 4.70 -0.16
N GLY A 14 -9.49 5.74 0.27
CA GLY A 14 -9.33 7.07 -0.29
C GLY A 14 -8.04 7.71 0.23
N GLY A 15 -7.41 8.59 -0.54
CA GLY A 15 -6.26 9.36 -0.08
C GLY A 15 -6.58 10.11 1.22
N PRO A 16 -5.59 10.74 1.84
CA PRO A 16 -4.86 10.33 3.06
C PRO A 16 -5.72 9.92 4.28
N CYS A 17 -6.85 9.25 4.08
CA CYS A 17 -7.83 8.94 5.13
C CYS A 17 -7.24 8.30 6.40
N PHE A 18 -6.21 7.46 6.27
CA PHE A 18 -5.52 6.81 7.38
C PHE A 18 -4.86 7.78 8.38
N PHE A 19 -4.59 9.01 7.95
CA PHE A 19 -3.90 10.04 8.72
C PHE A 19 -4.86 11.16 9.18
N MET A 20 -6.16 10.88 9.12
CA MET A 20 -7.24 11.77 9.54
C MET A 20 -8.01 11.15 10.72
N PRO A 21 -8.86 11.91 11.43
CA PRO A 21 -9.70 11.38 12.48
C PRO A 21 -10.52 10.17 12.02
N ASP A 22 -10.61 9.14 12.87
CA ASP A 22 -11.31 7.88 12.59
C ASP A 22 -12.52 7.66 13.53
N PRO A 23 -13.58 8.49 13.44
CA PRO A 23 -14.68 8.47 14.41
C PRO A 23 -15.46 7.16 14.41
N ASN A 24 -15.42 6.41 13.31
CA ASN A 24 -16.15 5.15 13.14
C ASN A 24 -15.24 3.92 13.17
N GLY A 25 -13.95 4.07 13.48
CA GLY A 25 -13.00 2.96 13.54
C GLY A 25 -12.71 2.28 12.19
N THR A 26 -13.03 2.93 11.07
CA THR A 26 -12.86 2.36 9.72
C THR A 26 -11.39 2.19 9.38
N TRP A 27 -10.56 3.19 9.68
CA TRP A 27 -9.11 3.14 9.40
C TRP A 27 -8.39 2.22 10.37
N THR A 28 -8.83 2.21 11.63
CA THR A 28 -8.37 1.28 12.67
C THR A 28 -8.66 -0.17 12.29
N GLY A 29 -9.87 -0.45 11.78
CA GLY A 29 -10.25 -1.77 11.27
C GLY A 29 -9.41 -2.18 10.06
N MET A 30 -9.13 -1.25 9.15
CA MET A 30 -8.24 -1.50 8.02
C MET A 30 -6.81 -1.83 8.46
N GLU A 31 -6.27 -1.08 9.41
CA GLU A 31 -4.95 -1.34 9.99
C GLU A 31 -4.90 -2.75 10.57
N ALA A 32 -5.89 -3.14 11.37
CA ALA A 32 -5.98 -4.46 11.97
C ALA A 32 -6.02 -5.57 10.89
N PHE A 33 -6.81 -5.37 9.83
CA PHE A 33 -6.85 -6.28 8.69
C PHE A 33 -5.48 -6.42 8.02
N LEU A 34 -4.84 -5.30 7.65
CA LEU A 34 -3.54 -5.30 6.96
C LEU A 34 -2.44 -5.94 7.83
N ARG A 35 -2.42 -5.67 9.13
CA ARG A 35 -1.48 -6.27 10.09
C ARG A 35 -1.68 -7.78 10.24
N SER A 36 -2.88 -8.30 9.98
CA SER A 36 -3.14 -9.73 10.06
C SER A 36 -2.60 -10.51 8.84
N LEU A 37 -2.38 -9.86 7.70
CA LEU A 37 -2.03 -10.53 6.45
C LEU A 37 -0.74 -11.35 6.50
N PRO A 38 0.38 -10.86 7.08
CA PRO A 38 1.62 -11.63 7.13
C PRO A 38 1.48 -12.99 7.82
N ALA A 39 0.62 -13.09 8.84
CA ALA A 39 0.37 -14.33 9.57
C ALA A 39 -0.45 -15.35 8.75
N GLN A 40 -1.10 -14.92 7.68
CA GLN A 40 -1.88 -15.77 6.77
C GLN A 40 -1.05 -16.29 5.59
N LEU A 41 0.19 -15.81 5.42
CA LEU A 41 1.06 -16.24 4.33
C LEU A 41 1.75 -17.58 4.67
N PRO A 42 1.91 -18.51 3.69
CA PRO A 42 2.60 -19.78 3.91
C PRO A 42 4.05 -19.64 4.39
N GLU A 43 4.71 -18.55 3.97
CA GLU A 43 6.07 -18.17 4.33
C GLU A 43 6.26 -16.67 4.06
N ARG A 44 7.33 -16.06 4.58
CA ARG A 44 7.67 -14.68 4.28
C ARG A 44 7.97 -14.53 2.78
N PRO A 45 7.23 -13.66 2.04
CA PRO A 45 7.46 -13.50 0.62
C PRO A 45 8.83 -12.88 0.37
N ARG A 46 9.50 -13.34 -0.69
CA ARG A 46 10.77 -12.76 -1.16
C ARG A 46 10.57 -11.45 -1.93
N ALA A 47 9.39 -11.29 -2.54
CA ALA A 47 8.99 -10.11 -3.29
C ALA A 47 7.47 -9.97 -3.24
N ILE A 48 6.97 -8.75 -3.41
CA ILE A 48 5.55 -8.44 -3.52
C ILE A 48 5.34 -7.79 -4.89
N LEU A 49 4.45 -8.36 -5.71
CA LEU A 49 3.98 -7.71 -6.94
C LEU A 49 2.68 -6.98 -6.63
N ILE A 50 2.68 -5.66 -6.83
CA ILE A 50 1.50 -4.82 -6.66
C ILE A 50 0.99 -4.42 -8.04
N VAL A 51 -0.30 -4.60 -8.27
CA VAL A 51 -0.99 -4.09 -9.47
C VAL A 51 -1.96 -3.01 -9.00
N SER A 52 -1.71 -1.77 -9.42
CA SER A 52 -2.53 -0.62 -9.04
C SER A 52 -3.56 -0.31 -10.13
N GLY A 53 -4.81 -0.07 -9.73
CA GLY A 53 -5.84 0.41 -10.65
C GLY A 53 -5.69 1.87 -11.04
N HIS A 54 -4.87 2.64 -10.32
CA HIS A 54 -4.63 4.07 -10.59
C HIS A 54 -3.38 4.34 -11.43
N TRP A 55 -2.64 3.30 -11.82
CA TRP A 55 -1.43 3.49 -12.62
C TRP A 55 -1.71 3.21 -14.09
N GLU A 56 -2.10 4.25 -14.82
CA GLU A 56 -2.39 4.20 -16.25
C GLU A 56 -1.16 4.61 -17.05
N THR A 57 -0.73 3.74 -17.97
CA THR A 57 0.45 3.99 -18.83
C THR A 57 0.24 3.42 -20.23
N ASP A 58 0.94 3.99 -21.23
CA ASP A 58 1.00 3.42 -22.57
C ASP A 58 1.79 2.10 -22.59
N GLY A 59 1.07 0.99 -22.74
CA GLY A 59 1.63 -0.36 -22.72
C GLY A 59 2.02 -0.85 -21.33
N PHE A 60 2.78 -1.94 -21.26
CA PHE A 60 3.22 -2.51 -19.98
C PHE A 60 4.38 -1.71 -19.41
N ARG A 61 4.28 -1.33 -18.13
CA ARG A 61 5.32 -0.67 -17.35
C ARG A 61 5.40 -1.29 -15.97
N PHE A 62 6.59 -1.31 -15.39
CA PHE A 62 6.81 -1.67 -14.00
C PHE A 62 7.88 -0.76 -13.39
N THR A 63 7.85 -0.57 -12.08
CA THR A 63 8.86 0.18 -11.33
C THR A 63 9.57 -0.75 -10.36
N ALA A 64 10.90 -0.70 -10.34
CA ALA A 64 11.77 -1.46 -9.43
C ALA A 64 12.93 -0.56 -8.98
N THR A 65 12.61 0.49 -8.21
CA THR A 65 13.62 1.44 -7.72
C THR A 65 13.98 1.08 -6.28
N PRO A 66 15.27 1.05 -5.88
CA PRO A 66 15.67 0.65 -4.53
C PRO A 66 15.13 1.54 -3.40
N ARG A 67 14.76 2.78 -3.75
CA ARG A 67 14.16 3.78 -2.87
C ARG A 67 13.13 4.55 -3.69
N PRO A 68 11.92 4.00 -3.90
CA PRO A 68 10.90 4.69 -4.68
C PRO A 68 10.49 5.97 -3.93
N PRO A 69 10.27 7.08 -4.65
CA PRO A 69 9.72 8.29 -4.03
C PRO A 69 8.30 8.04 -3.53
N LEU A 70 7.89 8.73 -2.47
CA LEU A 70 6.49 8.78 -2.06
C LEU A 70 5.75 9.76 -2.98
N ILE A 71 4.66 9.30 -3.59
CA ILE A 71 3.82 10.10 -4.49
C ILE A 71 2.47 10.33 -3.82
N PHE A 72 2.06 11.59 -3.75
CA PHE A 72 0.75 12.00 -3.25
C PHE A 72 -0.21 12.20 -4.42
N ASP A 73 -0.87 11.12 -4.83
CA ASP A 73 -1.88 11.14 -5.91
C ASP A 73 -3.28 11.50 -5.37
N TYR A 74 -3.36 12.62 -4.64
CA TYR A 74 -4.61 13.18 -4.11
C TYR A 74 -4.44 14.67 -3.77
N SER A 75 -5.54 15.42 -3.72
CA SER A 75 -5.54 16.87 -3.46
C SER A 75 -6.70 17.31 -2.57
N GLY A 76 -6.57 18.46 -1.89
CA GLY A 76 -7.65 19.08 -1.12
C GLY A 76 -7.75 18.64 0.35
N PHE A 77 -6.71 18.00 0.88
CA PHE A 77 -6.66 17.50 2.25
C PHE A 77 -5.83 18.41 3.18
N PRO A 78 -5.87 18.21 4.51
CA PRO A 78 -5.07 19.00 5.44
C PRO A 78 -3.55 18.91 5.16
N PRO A 79 -2.77 19.98 5.40
CA PRO A 79 -1.34 20.04 5.08
C PRO A 79 -0.51 18.89 5.64
N HIS A 80 -0.78 18.46 6.89
CA HIS A 80 -0.02 17.39 7.56
C HIS A 80 -0.05 16.05 6.82
N THR A 81 -1.01 15.86 5.92
CA THR A 81 -1.12 14.64 5.11
C THR A 81 -0.11 14.59 3.97
N TYR A 82 0.40 15.74 3.54
CA TYR A 82 1.45 15.87 2.52
C TYR A 82 2.87 15.92 3.11
N GLU A 83 2.99 15.97 4.43
CA GLU A 83 4.26 15.98 5.17
C GLU A 83 4.71 14.55 5.55
N LEU A 84 3.95 13.54 5.14
CA LEU A 84 4.27 12.14 5.42
C LEU A 84 5.54 11.72 4.67
N GLU A 85 6.39 10.97 5.36
CA GLU A 85 7.56 10.35 4.78
C GLU A 85 7.46 8.83 4.92
N TRP A 86 7.77 8.12 3.84
CA TRP A 86 7.82 6.65 3.86
C TRP A 86 9.02 6.17 3.04
N PRO A 87 10.20 5.96 3.66
CA PRO A 87 11.40 5.50 2.97
C PRO A 87 11.32 3.99 2.70
N ALA A 88 10.37 3.58 1.85
CA ALA A 88 10.19 2.18 1.50
C ALA A 88 11.48 1.61 0.88
N PRO A 89 11.94 0.43 1.33
CA PRO A 89 12.96 -0.31 0.60
C PRO A 89 12.34 -0.91 -0.66
N GLY A 90 13.02 -0.77 -1.79
CA GLY A 90 12.74 -1.50 -3.03
C GLY A 90 13.91 -2.41 -3.40
N GLU A 91 13.65 -3.35 -4.29
CA GLU A 91 14.64 -4.19 -4.96
C GLU A 91 14.53 -4.03 -6.49
#